data_AF-A0A7C5V2K0-F1
#
_entry.id   AF-A0A7C5V2K0-F1
#
_cell.length_a   1.000
_cell.length_b   1.000
_cell.length_c   1.000
_cell.angle_alpha   90.00
_cell.angle_beta   90.00
_cell.angle_gamma   90.00
#
_symmetry.space_group_name_H-M   'P 1'
#
loop_
_entity.id
_entity.type
_entity.pdbx_description
1 polymer ?
#
loop_
_entity_poly.entity_id
_entity_poly.type
_entity_poly.pdbx_seq_one_letter_code
_entity_poly.pdbx_strand_id
1 'polypeptide(L)'
;MNHSIVSEQTVIGKARNLARSLGASKTFRDYESALELYLHDPAAADLLEQARRLEQEASTQEMLWGNSDDGWSERLISLRQSVRMNPAIQALQQAEAGLTALLFGTVFRLGELTGIDYAEACTGRSLSGCGSARPTEEFAAVLRESPEISAAVEALARSVQETEAFHRFESAKSSFQNDPDVVRIRKEAEVAVGNYVEAERNWSVTQEAIQNVRTAQNRLREHPVVQEFSKRRQDIHGVFKAVNQAVGEVLGIDIAQIVAPATGCCG
;
A
#
# COMPACT_ATOMS: atom_id res chain seq x y z
N MET A 1 -17.06 -30.02 -12.55
CA MET A 1 -17.86 -28.78 -12.50
C MET A 1 -17.20 -27.79 -13.45
N ASN A 2 -17.89 -27.35 -14.50
CA ASN A 2 -17.39 -26.29 -15.38
C ASN A 2 -17.47 -24.98 -14.62
N HIS A 3 -16.37 -24.52 -14.03
CA HIS A 3 -16.30 -23.14 -13.53
C HIS A 3 -16.37 -22.22 -14.75
N SER A 4 -17.49 -21.47 -14.86
CA SER A 4 -17.62 -20.44 -15.87
C SER A 4 -16.57 -19.37 -15.57
N ILE A 5 -15.58 -19.21 -16.46
CA ILE A 5 -14.57 -18.17 -16.33
C ILE A 5 -15.29 -16.81 -16.32
N VAL A 6 -15.05 -16.03 -15.27
CA VAL A 6 -15.63 -14.70 -15.14
C VAL A 6 -14.85 -13.72 -16.00
N SER A 7 -15.59 -12.88 -16.75
CA SER A 7 -15.00 -11.83 -17.57
C SER A 7 -14.44 -10.69 -16.73
N GLU A 8 -13.43 -9.99 -17.26
CA GLU A 8 -12.87 -8.78 -16.63
C GLU A 8 -13.95 -7.71 -16.38
N GLN A 9 -14.93 -7.57 -17.29
CA GLN A 9 -16.03 -6.62 -17.11
C GLN A 9 -16.90 -6.93 -15.89
N THR A 10 -17.06 -8.20 -15.54
CA THR A 10 -17.77 -8.60 -14.32
C THR A 10 -17.00 -8.15 -13.08
N VAL A 11 -15.67 -8.33 -13.07
CA VAL A 11 -14.79 -7.87 -11.98
C VAL A 11 -14.87 -6.36 -11.83
N ILE A 12 -14.77 -5.61 -12.93
CA ILE A 12 -14.92 -4.14 -12.95
C ILE A 12 -16.32 -3.74 -12.41
N GLY A 13 -17.37 -4.45 -12.78
CA GLY A 13 -18.72 -4.24 -12.25
C GLY A 13 -18.79 -4.40 -10.73
N LYS A 14 -18.13 -5.43 -10.18
CA LYS A 14 -18.03 -5.64 -8.73
C LYS A 14 -17.18 -4.57 -8.04
N ALA A 15 -16.09 -4.14 -8.67
CA ALA A 15 -15.25 -3.04 -8.18
C ALA A 15 -16.06 -1.73 -8.06
N ARG A 16 -16.85 -1.38 -9.07
CA ARG A 16 -17.74 -0.21 -9.03
C ARG A 16 -18.82 -0.34 -7.96
N ASN A 17 -19.34 -1.54 -7.71
CA ASN A 17 -20.29 -1.76 -6.62
C ASN A 17 -19.63 -1.53 -5.24
N LEU A 18 -18.41 -2.04 -5.04
CA LEU A 18 -17.63 -1.76 -3.84
C LEU A 18 -17.41 -0.26 -3.67
N ALA A 19 -17.05 0.45 -4.74
CA ALA A 19 -16.87 1.89 -4.71
C ALA A 19 -18.15 2.64 -4.30
N ARG A 20 -19.33 2.23 -4.81
CA ARG A 20 -20.61 2.81 -4.36
C ARG A 20 -20.89 2.53 -2.89
N SER A 21 -20.59 1.33 -2.39
CA SER A 21 -20.72 1.02 -0.96
C SER A 21 -19.78 1.88 -0.10
N LEU A 22 -18.54 2.10 -0.54
CA LEU A 22 -17.58 2.99 0.13
C LEU A 22 -18.07 4.44 0.14
N GLY A 23 -18.52 4.96 -1.00
CA GLY A 23 -19.05 6.33 -1.11
C GLY A 23 -20.34 6.55 -0.32
N ALA A 24 -21.16 5.51 -0.17
CA ALA A 24 -22.37 5.54 0.66
C ALA A 24 -22.09 5.31 2.16
N SER A 25 -20.86 5.08 2.57
CA SER A 25 -20.51 4.90 3.99
C SER A 25 -20.61 6.21 4.76
N LYS A 26 -20.87 6.13 6.07
CA LYS A 26 -20.83 7.31 6.95
C LYS A 26 -19.44 7.96 6.92
N THR A 27 -18.39 7.15 7.01
CA THR A 27 -16.99 7.59 7.03
C THR A 27 -16.63 8.43 5.79
N PHE A 28 -17.06 8.01 4.60
CA PHE A 28 -16.79 8.77 3.37
C PHE A 28 -17.56 10.10 3.35
N ARG A 29 -18.83 10.11 3.77
CA ARG A 29 -19.61 11.36 3.90
C ARG A 29 -19.05 12.32 4.94
N ASP A 30 -18.55 11.80 6.07
CA ASP A 30 -17.88 12.61 7.09
C ASP A 30 -16.63 13.27 6.48
N TYR A 31 -15.87 12.54 5.66
CA TYR A 31 -14.73 13.08 4.92
C TYR A 31 -15.13 14.17 3.91
N GLU A 32 -16.14 13.92 3.08
CA GLU A 32 -16.62 14.94 2.13
C GLU A 32 -17.09 16.22 2.84
N SER A 33 -17.82 16.07 3.94
CA SER A 33 -18.30 17.20 4.74
C SER A 33 -17.14 17.97 5.38
N ALA A 34 -16.14 17.27 5.91
CA ALA A 34 -14.97 17.89 6.51
C ALA A 34 -14.08 18.58 5.46
N LEU A 35 -13.96 18.00 4.26
CA LEU A 35 -13.28 18.61 3.13
C LEU A 35 -13.99 19.88 2.67
N GLU A 36 -15.32 19.87 2.58
CA GLU A 36 -16.11 21.05 2.24
C GLU A 36 -15.93 22.17 3.28
N LEU A 37 -15.97 21.84 4.58
CA LEU A 37 -15.68 22.80 5.66
C LEU A 37 -14.29 23.42 5.54
N TYR A 38 -13.27 22.59 5.27
CA TYR A 38 -11.90 23.06 5.05
C TYR A 38 -11.79 24.00 3.85
N LEU A 39 -12.40 23.65 2.71
CA LEU A 39 -12.36 24.46 1.49
C LEU A 39 -13.05 25.82 1.64
N HIS A 40 -14.03 25.93 2.55
CA HIS A 40 -14.75 27.17 2.84
C HIS A 40 -14.16 27.96 4.02
N ASP A 41 -13.09 27.47 4.68
CA ASP A 41 -12.37 28.19 5.73
C ASP A 41 -11.05 28.78 5.20
N PRO A 42 -11.03 30.05 4.75
CA PRO A 42 -9.81 30.69 4.26
C PRO A 42 -8.72 30.79 5.35
N ALA A 43 -9.08 30.82 6.63
CA ALA A 43 -8.11 30.86 7.72
C ALA A 43 -7.38 29.52 7.87
N ALA A 44 -8.05 28.40 7.60
CA ALA A 44 -7.41 27.08 7.58
C ALA A 44 -6.35 26.97 6.47
N ALA A 45 -6.68 27.45 5.27
CA ALA A 45 -5.74 27.48 4.15
C ALA A 45 -4.52 28.37 4.43
N ASP A 46 -4.75 29.57 4.96
CA ASP A 46 -3.70 30.52 5.32
C ASP A 46 -2.77 29.97 6.42
N LEU A 47 -3.33 29.33 7.46
CA LEU A 47 -2.53 28.69 8.52
C LEU A 47 -1.61 27.59 7.99
N LEU A 48 -2.09 26.73 7.07
CA LEU A 48 -1.26 25.67 6.49
C LEU A 48 -0.18 26.23 5.55
N GLU A 49 -0.49 27.26 4.79
CA GLU A 49 0.50 27.90 3.91
C GLU A 49 1.60 28.60 4.72
N GLN A 50 1.22 29.32 5.77
CA GLN A 50 2.18 29.90 6.71
C GLN A 50 3.05 28.82 7.35
N ALA A 51 2.47 27.68 7.74
CA ALA A 51 3.21 26.58 8.36
C ALA A 51 4.24 25.99 7.39
N ARG A 52 3.84 25.71 6.14
CA ARG A 52 4.74 25.19 5.10
C ARG A 52 5.87 26.15 4.78
N ARG A 53 5.55 27.44 4.62
CA ARG A 53 6.56 28.47 4.36
C ARG A 53 7.58 28.53 5.49
N LEU A 54 7.11 28.50 6.74
CA LEU A 54 7.97 28.54 7.91
C LEU A 54 8.88 27.29 8.00
N GLU A 55 8.36 26.11 7.67
CA GLU A 55 9.13 24.87 7.61
C GLU A 55 10.18 24.89 6.50
N GLN A 56 9.85 25.44 5.32
CA GLN A 56 10.80 25.61 4.22
C GLN A 56 11.92 26.60 4.57
N GLU A 57 11.57 27.72 5.20
CA GLU A 57 12.53 28.72 5.68
C GLU A 57 13.46 28.10 6.73
N ALA A 58 12.91 27.34 7.69
CA ALA A 58 13.69 26.62 8.70
C ALA A 58 14.65 25.60 8.08
N SER A 59 14.16 24.76 7.16
CA SER A 59 15.00 23.77 6.47
C SER A 59 16.12 24.41 5.65
N THR A 60 15.84 25.54 4.99
CA THR A 60 16.85 26.31 4.23
C THR A 60 17.92 26.89 5.15
N GLN A 61 17.53 27.42 6.31
CA GLN A 61 18.48 27.96 7.29
C GLN A 61 19.34 26.87 7.92
N GLU A 62 18.75 25.74 8.30
CA GLU A 62 19.49 24.60 8.84
C GLU A 62 20.56 24.11 7.85
N MET A 63 20.20 24.02 6.56
CA MET A 63 21.13 23.65 5.49
C MET A 63 22.27 24.67 5.30
N LEU A 64 21.99 25.97 5.42
CA LEU A 64 22.97 27.04 5.14
C LEU A 64 23.89 27.34 6.34
N TRP A 65 23.36 27.31 7.56
CA TRP A 65 24.02 27.86 8.74
C TRP A 65 24.27 26.84 9.85
N GLY A 66 23.77 25.61 9.71
CA GLY A 66 24.01 24.50 10.64
C GLY A 66 23.42 24.65 12.04
N ASN A 67 22.81 25.80 12.35
CA ASN A 67 22.06 26.08 13.57
C ASN A 67 20.90 27.03 13.23
N SER A 68 19.68 26.63 13.55
CA SER A 68 18.50 27.51 13.52
C SER A 68 18.50 28.41 14.75
N ASP A 69 18.31 29.72 14.56
CA ASP A 69 18.05 30.66 15.66
C ASP A 69 16.79 30.23 16.44
N ASP A 70 16.81 30.37 17.78
CA ASP A 70 15.77 29.87 18.70
C ASP A 70 14.38 30.43 18.36
N GLY A 71 14.32 31.64 17.80
CA GLY A 71 13.08 32.34 17.46
C GLY A 71 12.20 31.66 16.40
N TRP A 72 12.75 30.84 15.50
CA TRP A 72 11.94 30.11 14.51
C TRP A 72 11.22 28.91 15.13
N SER A 73 11.87 28.25 16.10
CA SER A 73 11.30 27.10 16.78
C SER A 73 10.03 27.47 17.54
N GLU A 74 10.03 28.59 18.27
CA GLU A 74 8.87 29.09 19.00
C GLU A 74 7.72 29.47 18.05
N ARG A 75 8.03 30.14 16.93
CA ARG A 75 7.03 30.50 15.91
C ARG A 75 6.41 29.25 15.30
N LEU A 76 7.21 28.25 14.97
CA LEU A 76 6.73 27.01 14.38
C LEU A 76 5.88 26.21 15.37
N ILE A 77 6.24 26.20 16.66
CA ILE A 77 5.42 25.59 17.72
C ILE A 77 4.07 26.30 17.83
N SER A 78 4.06 27.63 17.92
CA SER A 78 2.83 28.43 18.01
C SER A 78 1.92 28.25 16.79
N LEU A 79 2.50 28.21 15.60
CA LEU A 79 1.77 28.03 14.35
C LEU A 79 1.22 26.61 14.22
N ARG A 80 2.00 25.58 14.58
CA ARG A 80 1.52 24.19 14.66
C ARG A 80 0.40 24.04 15.69
N GLN A 81 0.46 24.75 16.81
CA GLN A 81 -0.64 24.78 17.78
C GLN A 81 -1.88 25.44 17.18
N SER A 82 -1.73 26.54 16.44
CA SER A 82 -2.85 27.21 15.76
C SER A 82 -3.49 26.32 14.69
N VAL A 83 -2.68 25.64 13.87
CA VAL A 83 -3.15 24.62 12.92
C VAL A 83 -3.90 23.51 13.64
N ARG A 84 -3.35 22.99 14.74
CA ARG A 84 -3.99 21.94 15.54
C ARG A 84 -5.28 22.38 16.20
N MET A 85 -5.49 23.67 16.45
CA MET A 85 -6.68 24.20 17.12
C MET A 85 -7.75 24.70 16.13
N ASN A 86 -7.44 24.80 14.82
CA ASN A 86 -8.43 25.16 13.82
C ASN A 86 -9.45 24.01 13.65
N PRO A 87 -10.76 24.25 13.82
CA PRO A 87 -11.77 23.20 13.82
C PRO A 87 -11.96 22.54 12.44
N ALA A 88 -11.80 23.27 11.34
CA ALA A 88 -11.91 22.71 10.00
C ALA A 88 -10.75 21.76 9.69
N ILE A 89 -9.52 22.12 10.10
CA ILE A 89 -8.34 21.26 10.00
C ILE A 89 -8.49 20.01 10.88
N GLN A 90 -8.94 20.16 12.13
CA GLN A 90 -9.18 19.01 13.02
C GLN A 90 -10.22 18.04 12.46
N ALA A 91 -11.35 18.56 11.96
CA ALA A 91 -12.41 17.76 11.37
C ALA A 91 -11.89 16.99 10.15
N LEU A 92 -11.13 17.65 9.27
CA LEU A 92 -10.53 17.01 8.10
C LEU A 92 -9.55 15.92 8.50
N GLN A 93 -8.61 16.19 9.42
CA GLN A 93 -7.64 15.19 9.89
C GLN A 93 -8.31 13.97 10.51
N GLN A 94 -9.35 14.18 11.32
CA GLN A 94 -10.11 13.08 11.92
C GLN A 94 -10.84 12.26 10.86
N ALA A 95 -11.47 12.92 9.88
CA ALA A 95 -12.20 12.24 8.82
C ALA A 95 -11.26 11.51 7.84
N GLU A 96 -10.09 12.08 7.52
CA GLU A 96 -9.02 11.45 6.74
C GLU A 96 -8.49 10.19 7.44
N ALA A 97 -8.27 10.23 8.75
CA ALA A 97 -7.87 9.06 9.52
C ALA A 97 -8.93 7.94 9.45
N GLY A 98 -10.21 8.30 9.62
CA GLY A 98 -11.32 7.36 9.49
C GLY A 98 -11.43 6.75 8.09
N LEU A 99 -11.36 7.59 7.05
CA LEU A 99 -11.41 7.13 5.65
C LEU A 99 -10.21 6.22 5.34
N THR A 100 -9.01 6.62 5.75
CA THR A 100 -7.79 5.84 5.57
C THR A 100 -7.92 4.47 6.23
N ALA A 101 -8.43 4.41 7.47
CA ALA A 101 -8.66 3.14 8.17
C ALA A 101 -9.67 2.24 7.45
N LEU A 102 -10.77 2.81 6.95
CA LEU A 102 -11.77 2.08 6.17
C LEU A 102 -11.18 1.51 4.87
N LEU A 103 -10.45 2.34 4.11
CA LEU A 103 -9.81 1.93 2.86
C LEU A 103 -8.75 0.85 3.10
N PHE A 104 -7.93 1.01 4.16
CA PHE A 104 -6.97 0.00 4.57
C PHE A 104 -7.64 -1.32 4.92
N GLY A 105 -8.68 -1.31 5.75
CA GLY A 105 -9.43 -2.52 6.09
C GLY A 105 -9.98 -3.20 4.84
N THR A 106 -10.54 -2.41 3.93
CA THR A 106 -11.11 -2.89 2.66
C THR A 106 -10.06 -3.62 1.81
N VAL A 107 -8.91 -2.99 1.53
CA VAL A 107 -7.88 -3.60 0.67
C VAL A 107 -7.15 -4.74 1.37
N PHE A 108 -7.00 -4.67 2.70
CA PHE A 108 -6.43 -5.73 3.50
C PHE A 108 -7.32 -6.98 3.43
N ARG A 109 -8.62 -6.82 3.65
CA ARG A 109 -9.60 -7.93 3.57
C ARG A 109 -9.65 -8.53 2.17
N LEU A 110 -9.60 -7.69 1.13
CA LEU A 110 -9.51 -8.19 -0.24
C LEU A 110 -8.25 -9.05 -0.43
N GLY A 111 -7.11 -8.58 0.06
CA GLY A 111 -5.84 -9.32 -0.01
C GLY A 111 -5.83 -10.62 0.80
N GLU A 112 -6.47 -10.66 1.97
CA GLU A 112 -6.68 -11.90 2.74
C GLU A 112 -7.48 -12.94 1.95
N LEU A 113 -8.55 -12.50 1.30
CA LEU A 113 -9.44 -13.40 0.54
C LEU A 113 -8.77 -13.92 -0.72
N THR A 114 -7.99 -13.09 -1.43
CA THR A 114 -7.36 -13.48 -2.70
C THR A 114 -5.94 -14.01 -2.55
N GLY A 115 -5.29 -13.81 -1.39
CA GLY A 115 -3.87 -14.13 -1.19
C GLY A 115 -2.93 -13.24 -2.01
N ILE A 116 -3.34 -12.02 -2.35
CA ILE A 116 -2.59 -11.06 -3.18
C ILE A 116 -2.49 -9.74 -2.43
N ASP A 117 -1.28 -9.21 -2.26
CA ASP A 117 -1.07 -7.90 -1.65
C ASP A 117 -1.54 -6.79 -2.61
N TYR A 118 -2.64 -6.13 -2.25
CA TYR A 118 -3.25 -5.08 -3.06
C TYR A 118 -2.28 -3.92 -3.36
N ALA A 119 -1.50 -3.48 -2.36
CA ALA A 119 -0.60 -2.34 -2.54
C ALA A 119 0.61 -2.75 -3.39
N GLU A 120 1.12 -3.97 -3.24
CA GLU A 120 2.16 -4.50 -4.13
C GLU A 120 1.65 -4.58 -5.57
N ALA A 121 0.43 -5.10 -5.76
CA ALA A 121 -0.17 -5.26 -7.07
C ALA A 121 -0.36 -3.92 -7.78
N CYS A 122 -0.82 -2.89 -7.06
CA CYS A 122 -1.14 -1.59 -7.64
C CYS A 122 0.08 -0.66 -7.75
N THR A 123 0.95 -0.63 -6.73
CA THR A 123 2.03 0.36 -6.63
C THR A 123 3.44 -0.22 -6.70
N GLY A 124 3.58 -1.56 -6.66
CA GLY A 124 4.88 -2.21 -6.51
C GLY A 124 5.47 -2.13 -5.10
N ARG A 125 4.76 -1.54 -4.13
CA ARG A 125 5.17 -1.43 -2.73
C ARG A 125 4.32 -2.38 -1.88
N SER A 126 4.95 -3.40 -1.28
CA SER A 126 4.23 -4.33 -0.42
C SER A 126 3.89 -3.72 0.94
N LEU A 127 2.71 -4.06 1.46
CA LEU A 127 2.32 -3.75 2.83
C LEU A 127 3.05 -4.64 3.86
N SER A 128 3.45 -5.85 3.45
CA SER A 128 4.08 -6.84 4.32
C SER A 128 5.51 -6.50 4.75
N GLY A 129 6.15 -5.54 4.08
CA GLY A 129 7.49 -5.04 4.44
C GLY A 129 7.49 -3.99 5.54
N CYS A 130 6.33 -3.42 5.89
CA CYS A 130 6.22 -2.55 7.05
C CYS A 130 5.94 -3.42 8.28
N GLY A 131 6.78 -3.32 9.31
CA GLY A 131 6.81 -4.23 10.47
C GLY A 131 5.46 -4.59 11.11
N SER A 132 5.49 -5.61 11.97
CA SER A 132 4.38 -6.33 12.62
C SER A 132 3.38 -5.50 13.45
N ALA A 133 3.34 -4.18 13.31
CA ALA A 133 2.58 -3.24 14.13
C ALA A 133 1.51 -2.46 13.34
N ARG A 134 0.94 -3.02 12.27
CA ARG A 134 -0.35 -2.50 11.78
C ARG A 134 -1.47 -3.20 12.55
N PRO A 135 -2.35 -2.46 13.24
CA PRO A 135 -3.43 -3.05 14.00
C PRO A 135 -4.46 -3.62 13.04
N THR A 136 -4.22 -4.86 12.58
CA THR A 136 -5.17 -5.66 11.79
C THR A 136 -6.53 -5.74 12.47
N GLU A 137 -6.55 -5.71 13.81
CA GLU A 137 -7.76 -5.72 14.61
C GLU A 137 -8.58 -4.41 14.53
N GLU A 138 -7.92 -3.26 14.44
CA GLU A 138 -8.56 -1.94 14.32
C GLU A 138 -9.20 -1.78 12.94
N PHE A 139 -8.48 -2.14 11.88
CA PHE A 139 -9.03 -2.10 10.52
C PHE A 139 -10.15 -3.13 10.30
N ALA A 140 -10.04 -4.30 10.92
CA ALA A 140 -11.11 -5.30 10.93
C ALA A 140 -12.34 -4.85 11.74
N ALA A 141 -12.18 -4.01 12.77
CA ALA A 141 -13.30 -3.43 13.50
C ALA A 141 -14.12 -2.49 12.60
N VAL A 142 -13.46 -1.60 11.86
CA VAL A 142 -14.11 -0.66 10.94
C VAL A 142 -14.95 -1.38 9.87
N LEU A 143 -14.44 -2.47 9.31
CA LEU A 143 -15.21 -3.28 8.34
C LEU A 143 -16.39 -4.04 8.98
N ARG A 144 -16.28 -4.46 10.25
CA ARG A 144 -17.38 -5.12 10.97
C ARG A 144 -18.57 -4.19 11.18
N GLU A 145 -18.31 -2.90 11.31
CA GLU A 145 -19.34 -1.87 11.43
C GLU A 145 -20.01 -1.52 10.08
N SER A 146 -19.50 -2.06 8.96
CA SER A 146 -19.99 -1.79 7.60
C SER A 146 -20.25 -3.08 6.81
N PRO A 147 -21.32 -3.83 7.12
CA PRO A 147 -21.60 -5.14 6.50
C PRO A 147 -21.78 -5.06 4.97
N GLU A 148 -22.28 -3.94 4.44
CA GLU A 148 -22.46 -3.73 3.00
C GLU A 148 -21.12 -3.64 2.26
N ILE A 149 -20.12 -3.01 2.89
CA ILE A 149 -18.76 -2.91 2.34
C ILE A 149 -18.10 -4.28 2.40
N SER A 150 -18.21 -4.98 3.53
CA SER A 150 -17.67 -6.33 3.68
C SER A 150 -18.25 -7.31 2.64
N ALA A 151 -19.57 -7.30 2.44
CA ALA A 151 -20.22 -8.11 1.41
C ALA A 151 -19.77 -7.75 -0.01
N ALA A 152 -19.54 -6.45 -0.29
CA ALA A 152 -19.03 -6.00 -1.58
C ALA A 152 -17.57 -6.45 -1.82
N VAL A 153 -16.72 -6.40 -0.79
CA VAL A 153 -15.34 -6.91 -0.84
C VAL A 153 -15.34 -8.42 -1.12
N GLU A 154 -16.17 -9.20 -0.43
CA GLU A 154 -16.26 -10.65 -0.65
C GLU A 154 -16.77 -10.99 -2.06
N ALA A 155 -17.76 -10.24 -2.56
CA ALA A 155 -18.26 -10.41 -3.91
C ALA A 155 -17.20 -10.07 -4.97
N LEU A 156 -16.40 -9.03 -4.74
CA LEU A 156 -15.28 -8.68 -5.61
C LEU A 156 -14.19 -9.76 -5.56
N ALA A 157 -13.77 -10.18 -4.36
CA ALA A 157 -12.75 -11.21 -4.18
C ALA A 157 -13.13 -12.50 -4.92
N ARG A 158 -14.38 -12.97 -4.75
CA ARG A 158 -14.89 -14.14 -5.46
C ARG A 158 -14.81 -13.98 -6.98
N SER A 159 -15.22 -12.82 -7.50
CA SER A 159 -15.16 -12.56 -8.94
C SER A 159 -13.73 -12.55 -9.48
N VAL A 160 -12.76 -12.04 -8.71
CA VAL A 160 -11.33 -12.08 -9.06
C VAL A 160 -10.84 -13.53 -9.08
N GLN A 161 -11.20 -14.33 -8.08
CA GLN A 161 -10.81 -15.73 -7.97
C GLN A 161 -11.33 -16.61 -9.12
N GLU A 162 -12.47 -16.22 -9.71
CA GLU A 162 -13.09 -16.90 -10.85
C GLU A 162 -12.52 -16.44 -12.22
N THR A 163 -11.54 -15.52 -12.24
CA THR A 163 -10.87 -15.10 -13.47
C THR A 163 -9.83 -16.12 -13.93
N GLU A 164 -9.62 -16.19 -15.25
CA GLU A 164 -8.56 -17.02 -15.82
C GLU A 164 -7.16 -16.58 -15.33
N ALA A 165 -6.93 -15.27 -15.19
CA ALA A 165 -5.67 -14.73 -14.68
C ALA A 165 -5.35 -15.26 -13.27
N PHE A 166 -6.34 -15.33 -12.38
CA PHE A 166 -6.17 -15.85 -11.03
C PHE A 166 -5.86 -17.34 -11.03
N HIS A 167 -6.59 -18.14 -11.80
CA HIS A 167 -6.33 -19.58 -11.92
C HIS A 167 -4.93 -19.88 -12.48
N ARG A 168 -4.49 -19.15 -13.51
CA ARG A 168 -3.13 -19.28 -14.08
C ARG A 168 -2.07 -18.87 -13.06
N PHE A 169 -2.32 -17.81 -12.29
CA PHE A 169 -1.44 -17.38 -11.20
C PHE A 169 -1.31 -18.44 -10.10
N GLU A 170 -2.41 -18.97 -9.58
CA GLU A 170 -2.37 -20.00 -8.54
C GLU A 170 -1.69 -21.29 -9.02
N SER A 171 -1.91 -21.69 -10.28
CA SER A 171 -1.18 -22.81 -10.88
C SER A 171 0.33 -22.55 -10.93
N ALA A 172 0.75 -21.38 -11.43
CA ALA A 172 2.17 -21.03 -11.53
C ALA A 172 2.83 -20.86 -10.14
N LYS A 173 2.08 -20.34 -9.16
CA LYS A 173 2.50 -20.24 -7.76
C LYS A 173 2.73 -21.61 -7.15
N SER A 174 1.81 -22.56 -7.37
CA SER A 174 1.99 -23.93 -6.93
C SER A 174 3.22 -24.59 -7.57
N SER A 175 3.44 -24.40 -8.89
CA SER A 175 4.65 -24.88 -9.55
C SER A 175 5.91 -24.25 -8.96
N PHE A 176 5.93 -22.93 -8.75
CA PHE A 176 7.06 -22.22 -8.14
C PHE A 176 7.38 -22.68 -6.72
N GLN A 177 6.36 -22.97 -5.91
CA GLN A 177 6.53 -23.42 -4.52
C GLN A 177 7.02 -24.87 -4.43
N ASN A 178 6.61 -25.73 -5.36
CA ASN A 178 6.86 -27.17 -5.31
C ASN A 178 7.97 -27.66 -6.25
N ASP A 179 8.53 -26.78 -7.10
CA ASP A 179 9.62 -27.14 -8.00
C ASP A 179 10.92 -27.43 -7.22
N PRO A 180 11.49 -28.64 -7.31
CA PRO A 180 12.63 -29.04 -6.49
C PRO A 180 13.90 -28.26 -6.81
N ASP A 181 14.08 -27.83 -8.06
CA ASP A 181 15.25 -27.03 -8.47
C ASP A 181 15.12 -25.59 -7.96
N VAL A 182 13.94 -24.98 -8.06
CA VAL A 182 13.67 -23.66 -7.48
C VAL A 182 13.91 -23.68 -5.97
N VAL A 183 13.37 -24.68 -5.25
CA VAL A 183 13.57 -24.83 -3.80
C VAL A 183 15.05 -24.95 -3.46
N ARG A 184 15.80 -25.76 -4.22
CA ARG A 184 17.24 -25.92 -4.03
C ARG A 184 18.00 -24.61 -4.28
N ILE A 185 17.73 -23.91 -5.39
CA ILE A 185 18.40 -22.63 -5.71
C ILE A 185 18.08 -21.57 -4.65
N ARG A 186 16.84 -21.52 -4.14
CA ARG A 186 16.46 -20.61 -3.04
C ARG A 186 17.30 -20.86 -1.79
N LYS A 187 17.47 -22.12 -1.40
CA LYS A 187 18.32 -22.49 -0.26
C LYS A 187 19.79 -22.10 -0.49
N GLU A 188 20.30 -22.31 -1.71
CA GLU A 188 21.65 -21.86 -2.09
C GLU A 188 21.80 -20.33 -2.01
N ALA A 189 20.77 -19.58 -2.45
CA ALA A 189 20.74 -18.13 -2.37
C ALA A 189 20.70 -17.62 -0.90
N GLU A 190 19.89 -18.25 -0.05
CA GLU A 190 19.82 -17.93 1.39
C GLU A 190 21.18 -18.11 2.07
N VAL A 191 21.88 -19.22 1.79
CA VAL A 191 23.24 -19.47 2.29
C VAL A 191 24.22 -18.42 1.76
N ALA A 192 24.18 -18.10 0.46
CA ALA A 192 25.08 -17.11 -0.13
C ALA A 192 24.87 -15.72 0.47
N VAL A 193 23.62 -15.30 0.69
CA VAL A 193 23.29 -14.02 1.34
C VAL A 193 23.72 -14.03 2.81
N GLY A 194 23.49 -15.12 3.54
CA GLY A 194 23.96 -15.26 4.92
C GLY A 194 25.48 -15.07 5.04
N ASN A 195 26.25 -15.75 4.19
CA ASN A 195 27.71 -15.62 4.15
C ASN A 195 28.16 -14.19 3.78
N TYR A 196 27.47 -13.53 2.85
CA TYR A 196 27.74 -12.14 2.49
C TYR A 196 27.51 -11.19 3.68
N VAL A 197 26.36 -11.30 4.36
CA VAL A 197 26.01 -10.45 5.51
C VAL A 197 26.98 -10.66 6.67
N GLU A 198 27.41 -11.89 6.93
CA GLU A 198 28.41 -12.18 7.96
C GLU A 198 29.77 -11.56 7.60
N ALA A 199 30.20 -11.68 6.34
CA ALA A 199 31.43 -11.06 5.86
C ALA A 199 31.37 -9.53 5.90
N GLU A 200 30.21 -8.93 5.62
CA GLU A 200 29.98 -7.49 5.73
C GLU A 200 30.13 -6.99 7.17
N ARG A 201 29.50 -7.67 8.13
CA ARG A 201 29.61 -7.34 9.56
C ARG A 201 31.04 -7.40 10.09
N ASN A 202 31.83 -8.32 9.54
CA ASN A 202 33.22 -8.54 9.93
C ASN A 202 34.21 -7.77 9.05
N TRP A 203 33.75 -6.90 8.15
CA TRP A 203 34.56 -6.15 7.19
C TRP A 203 35.47 -7.03 6.32
N SER A 204 35.04 -8.26 6.03
CA SER A 204 35.79 -9.31 5.33
C SER A 204 35.12 -9.76 4.02
N VAL A 205 34.27 -8.91 3.41
CA VAL A 205 33.56 -9.22 2.15
C VAL A 205 34.55 -9.57 1.05
N THR A 206 34.41 -10.78 0.48
CA THR A 206 35.22 -11.25 -0.63
C THR A 206 34.48 -11.13 -1.96
N GLN A 207 35.22 -11.09 -3.07
CA GLN A 207 34.65 -11.15 -4.42
C GLN A 207 33.89 -12.47 -4.65
N GLU A 208 34.34 -13.55 -4.03
CA GLU A 208 33.67 -14.86 -4.08
C GLU A 208 32.29 -14.79 -3.41
N ALA A 209 32.15 -14.15 -2.24
CA ALA A 209 30.86 -13.98 -1.58
C ALA A 209 29.86 -13.20 -2.45
N ILE A 210 30.31 -12.10 -3.06
CA ILE A 210 29.49 -11.32 -4.01
C ILE A 210 29.10 -12.17 -5.23
N GLN A 211 30.05 -12.92 -5.79
CA GLN A 211 29.81 -13.74 -6.98
C GLN A 211 28.85 -14.89 -6.69
N ASN A 212 28.91 -15.49 -5.49
CA ASN A 212 27.98 -16.54 -5.06
C ASN A 212 26.55 -16.02 -4.97
N VAL A 213 26.34 -14.85 -4.36
CA VAL A 213 25.02 -14.19 -4.31
C VAL A 213 24.49 -13.92 -5.72
N ARG A 214 25.31 -13.29 -6.58
CA ARG A 214 24.92 -12.98 -7.96
C ARG A 214 24.58 -14.22 -8.77
N THR A 215 25.37 -15.28 -8.63
CA THR A 215 25.16 -16.55 -9.35
C THR A 215 23.84 -17.20 -8.93
N ALA A 216 23.55 -17.26 -7.64
CA ALA A 216 22.29 -17.82 -7.13
C ALA A 216 21.08 -16.98 -7.58
N GLN A 217 21.18 -15.64 -7.54
CA GLN A 217 20.14 -14.73 -8.02
C GLN A 217 19.88 -14.88 -9.52
N ASN A 218 20.93 -14.98 -10.34
CA ASN A 218 20.79 -15.17 -11.79
C ASN A 218 20.13 -16.51 -12.11
N ARG A 219 20.54 -17.60 -11.45
CA ARG A 219 19.92 -18.92 -11.62
C ARG A 219 18.44 -18.91 -11.27
N LEU A 220 18.04 -18.22 -10.19
CA LEU A 220 16.63 -18.03 -9.84
C LEU A 220 15.88 -17.26 -10.94
N ARG A 221 16.43 -16.13 -11.40
CA ARG A 221 15.79 -15.26 -12.40
C ARG A 221 15.63 -15.95 -13.76
N GLU A 222 16.60 -16.76 -14.14
CA GLU A 222 16.63 -17.45 -15.44
C GLU A 222 15.83 -18.76 -15.42
N HIS A 223 15.44 -19.27 -14.25
CA HIS A 223 14.68 -20.51 -14.13
C HIS A 223 13.27 -20.36 -14.76
N PRO A 224 12.87 -21.26 -15.68
CA PRO A 224 11.60 -21.13 -16.42
C PRO A 224 10.36 -21.01 -15.51
N VAL A 225 10.31 -21.78 -14.42
CA VAL A 225 9.19 -21.73 -13.46
C VAL A 225 9.10 -20.37 -12.76
N VAL A 226 10.23 -19.73 -12.47
CA VAL A 226 10.28 -18.41 -11.83
C VAL A 226 9.85 -17.32 -12.80
N GLN A 227 10.24 -17.44 -14.07
CA GLN A 227 9.80 -16.54 -15.13
C GLN A 227 8.29 -16.64 -15.37
N GLU A 228 7.76 -17.87 -15.45
CA GLU A 228 6.33 -18.10 -15.63
C GLU A 228 5.54 -17.58 -14.43
N PHE A 229 5.98 -17.87 -13.19
CA PHE A 229 5.37 -17.32 -11.99
C PHE A 229 5.38 -15.78 -12.00
N SER A 230 6.52 -15.17 -12.34
CA SER A 230 6.65 -13.70 -12.40
C SER A 230 5.70 -13.09 -13.44
N LYS A 231 5.57 -13.73 -14.60
CA LYS A 231 4.65 -13.33 -15.66
C LYS A 231 3.19 -13.43 -15.19
N ARG A 232 2.79 -14.55 -14.58
CA ARG A 232 1.40 -14.72 -14.09
C ARG A 232 1.08 -13.79 -12.92
N ARG A 233 2.07 -13.49 -12.08
CA ARG A 233 1.94 -12.46 -11.06
C ARG A 233 1.66 -11.08 -11.67
N GLN A 234 2.36 -10.72 -12.76
CA GLN A 234 2.08 -9.47 -13.48
C GLN A 234 0.67 -9.47 -14.11
N ASP A 235 0.23 -10.59 -14.70
CA ASP A 235 -1.12 -10.72 -15.26
C ASP A 235 -2.18 -10.42 -14.19
N ILE A 236 -2.09 -11.04 -13.01
CA ILE A 236 -3.07 -10.80 -11.93
C ILE A 236 -2.93 -9.41 -11.30
N HIS A 237 -1.71 -8.86 -11.22
CA HIS A 237 -1.52 -7.45 -10.81
C HIS A 237 -2.23 -6.49 -11.77
N GLY A 238 -2.29 -6.81 -13.07
CA GLY A 238 -3.07 -6.07 -14.05
C GLY A 238 -4.56 -6.00 -13.70
N VAL A 239 -5.15 -7.12 -13.26
CA VAL A 239 -6.54 -7.16 -12.79
C VAL A 239 -6.75 -6.24 -11.58
N PHE A 240 -5.86 -6.28 -10.60
CA PHE A 240 -5.94 -5.42 -9.41
C PHE A 240 -5.77 -3.94 -9.73
N LYS A 241 -4.93 -3.58 -10.72
CA LYS A 241 -4.83 -2.21 -11.21
C LYS A 241 -6.13 -1.73 -11.87
N ALA A 242 -6.76 -2.59 -12.68
CA ALA A 242 -8.06 -2.29 -13.27
C ALA A 242 -9.16 -2.13 -12.21
N VAL A 243 -9.13 -2.96 -11.15
CA VAL A 243 -9.99 -2.80 -9.97
C VAL A 243 -9.75 -1.46 -9.29
N ASN A 244 -8.50 -1.10 -8.99
CA ASN A 244 -8.15 0.17 -8.36
C ASN A 244 -8.63 1.37 -9.18
N GLN A 245 -8.39 1.34 -10.49
CA GLN A 245 -8.87 2.38 -11.39
C GLN A 245 -10.39 2.48 -11.38
N ALA A 246 -11.11 1.36 -11.49
CA ALA A 246 -12.57 1.36 -11.50
C ALA A 246 -13.18 1.86 -10.18
N VAL A 247 -12.54 1.59 -9.05
CA VAL A 247 -12.95 2.14 -7.75
C VAL A 247 -12.64 3.64 -7.67
N GLY A 248 -11.44 4.05 -8.09
CA GLY A 248 -11.02 5.44 -8.05
C GLY A 248 -11.82 6.34 -8.99
N GLU A 249 -12.26 5.85 -10.15
CA GLU A 249 -13.17 6.55 -11.06
C GLU A 249 -14.50 6.93 -10.38
N VAL A 250 -14.98 6.10 -9.46
CA VAL A 250 -16.26 6.33 -8.76
C VAL A 250 -16.07 7.22 -7.53
N LEU A 251 -14.99 7.03 -6.78
CA LEU A 251 -14.75 7.77 -5.53
C LEU A 251 -13.98 9.09 -5.73
N GLY A 252 -13.34 9.30 -6.88
CA GLY A 252 -12.46 10.45 -7.12
C GLY A 252 -11.11 10.37 -6.39
N ILE A 253 -10.76 9.21 -5.81
CA ILE A 253 -9.52 9.01 -5.04
C ILE A 253 -8.76 7.77 -5.52
N ASP A 254 -7.43 7.82 -5.51
CA ASP A 254 -6.59 6.64 -5.76
C ASP A 254 -6.33 5.90 -4.43
N ILE A 255 -7.10 4.82 -4.21
CA ILE A 255 -6.98 4.01 -2.99
C ILE A 255 -5.56 3.49 -2.80
N ALA A 256 -4.92 3.02 -3.87
CA ALA A 256 -3.58 2.46 -3.80
C ALA A 256 -2.55 3.48 -3.32
N GLN A 257 -2.72 4.77 -3.63
CA GLN A 257 -1.83 5.82 -3.13
C GLN A 257 -2.09 6.18 -1.67
N ILE A 258 -3.35 6.16 -1.22
CA ILE A 258 -3.72 6.41 0.17
C ILE A 258 -3.21 5.29 1.08
N VAL A 259 -3.34 4.03 0.63
CA VAL A 259 -2.97 2.86 1.43
C VAL A 259 -1.51 2.43 1.27
N ALA A 260 -0.78 2.97 0.31
CA ALA A 260 0.63 2.64 0.17
C ALA A 260 1.42 3.20 1.36
N PRO A 261 2.46 2.48 1.85
CA PRO A 261 3.35 3.02 2.87
C PRO A 261 3.98 4.32 2.36
N ALA A 262 4.13 5.30 3.25
CA ALA A 262 4.93 6.48 2.97
C ALA A 262 6.32 6.06 2.48
N THR A 263 6.82 6.74 1.45
CA THR A 263 8.20 6.59 0.94
C THR A 263 9.16 7.06 2.03
N GLY A 264 9.50 6.18 2.97
CA GLY A 264 10.32 6.52 4.13
C GLY A 264 10.37 5.46 5.23
N CYS A 265 9.50 4.45 5.23
CA CYS A 265 9.53 3.37 6.23
C CYS A 265 10.61 2.29 6.01
N CYS A 266 11.53 2.48 5.05
CA CYS A 266 12.74 1.66 4.92
C CYS A 266 13.94 2.54 5.28
N GLY A 267 14.13 2.79 6.57
CA GLY A 267 15.34 3.31 7.18
C GLY A 267 15.81 2.34 8.25
#